data_AF-A0A8T4SJQ8-F1
#
_entry.id   AF-A0A8T4SJQ8-F1
#
_cell.length_a   1.000
_cell.length_b   1.000
_cell.length_c   1.000
_cell.angle_alpha   90.00
_cell.angle_beta   90.00
_cell.angle_gamma   90.00
#
_symmetry.space_group_name_H-M   'P 1'
#
loop_
_entity.id
_entity.type
_entity.pdbx_description
1 polymer ?
#
loop_
_entity_poly.entity_id
_entity_poly.type
_entity_poly.pdbx_seq_one_letter_code
_entity_poly.pdbx_strand_id
1 'polypeptide(L)'
;MKKGQGLPLTTIVIAILVLVVLVVLVAIFTGQIGRTDQNLQQQGNVELISMRLEYGKCRPTPSAEQSFMSEHNTAASEQLKADAKTRFLRAINECNVNTAQDQCVANGCIWKG
;
A
#
# COMPACT_ATOMS: atom_id res chain seq x y z
N MET A 1 50.83 -0.85 -41.18
CA MET A 1 50.88 -0.50 -39.74
C MET A 1 49.75 -1.22 -39.03
N LYS A 2 50.06 -2.26 -38.24
CA LYS A 2 49.03 -3.06 -37.54
C LYS A 2 48.70 -2.42 -36.19
N LYS A 3 47.55 -1.76 -36.08
CA LYS A 3 46.96 -1.32 -34.81
C LYS A 3 46.31 -2.53 -34.13
N GLY A 4 47.11 -3.27 -33.37
CA GLY A 4 46.65 -4.32 -32.47
C GLY A 4 46.91 -3.91 -31.04
N GLN A 5 46.30 -2.82 -30.58
CA GLN A 5 46.36 -2.45 -29.16
C GLN A 5 45.19 -3.15 -28.50
N GLY A 6 45.45 -4.33 -27.92
CA GLY A 6 44.48 -5.02 -27.09
C GLY A 6 43.97 -4.08 -26.00
N LEU A 7 42.67 -4.17 -25.68
CA LEU A 7 42.11 -3.37 -24.60
C LEU A 7 43.02 -3.47 -23.37
N PRO A 8 43.41 -2.35 -22.75
CA PRO A 8 44.29 -2.38 -21.61
C PRO A 8 43.69 -3.29 -20.53
N LEU A 9 44.50 -4.16 -19.92
CA LEU A 9 44.03 -5.09 -18.87
C LEU A 9 43.26 -4.35 -17.77
N THR A 10 43.68 -3.11 -17.46
CA THR A 10 43.01 -2.21 -16.53
C THR A 10 41.57 -1.89 -16.94
N THR A 11 41.29 -1.68 -18.22
CA THR A 11 39.95 -1.42 -18.74
C THR A 11 39.03 -2.63 -18.56
N ILE A 12 39.54 -3.84 -18.77
CA ILE A 12 38.78 -5.08 -18.57
C ILE A 12 38.42 -5.26 -17.09
N VAL A 13 39.40 -5.04 -16.19
CA VAL A 13 39.18 -5.13 -14.74
C VAL A 13 38.14 -4.11 -14.27
N ILE A 14 38.24 -2.86 -14.73
CA ILE A 14 37.27 -1.80 -14.39
C ILE A 14 35.87 -2.15 -14.91
N ALA A 15 35.75 -2.66 -16.13
CA ALA A 15 34.46 -3.04 -16.71
C ALA A 15 33.75 -4.12 -15.87
N ILE A 16 34.48 -5.13 -15.40
CA ILE A 16 33.95 -6.19 -14.53
C ILE A 16 33.52 -5.61 -13.17
N LEU A 17 34.35 -4.76 -12.56
CA LEU A 17 34.01 -4.11 -11.28
C LEU A 17 32.73 -3.29 -11.38
N VAL A 18 32.58 -2.51 -12.45
CA VAL A 18 31.35 -1.71 -12.68
C VAL A 18 30.14 -2.62 -12.85
N LEU A 19 30.27 -3.71 -13.62
CA LEU A 19 29.18 -4.68 -13.80
C LEU A 19 28.74 -5.29 -12.47
N VAL A 20 29.66 -5.69 -11.61
CA VAL A 20 29.35 -6.27 -10.29
C VAL A 20 28.61 -5.26 -9.43
N VAL A 21 29.09 -4.01 -9.36
CA VAL A 21 28.43 -2.94 -8.59
C VAL A 21 27.02 -2.69 -9.12
N LEU A 22 26.84 -2.68 -10.44
CA LEU A 22 25.55 -2.43 -11.08
C LEU A 22 24.53 -3.54 -10.75
N VAL A 23 24.96 -4.81 -10.78
CA VAL A 23 24.11 -5.96 -10.37
C VAL A 23 23.68 -5.84 -8.91
N VAL A 24 24.60 -5.48 -8.00
CA VAL A 24 24.29 -5.30 -6.58
C VAL A 24 23.28 -4.17 -6.37
N LEU A 25 23.45 -3.03 -7.06
CA LEU A 25 22.51 -1.92 -6.98
C LEU A 25 21.11 -2.34 -7.46
N VAL A 26 21.01 -2.99 -8.62
CA VAL A 26 19.72 -3.47 -9.15
C VAL A 26 19.04 -4.41 -8.15
N ALA A 27 19.77 -5.36 -7.57
CA ALA A 27 19.24 -6.30 -6.57
C ALA A 27 18.71 -5.59 -5.31
N ILE A 28 19.40 -4.57 -4.81
CA ILE A 28 18.94 -3.79 -3.65
C ILE A 28 17.68 -2.99 -4.02
N PHE A 29 17.69 -2.27 -5.14
CA PHE A 29 16.55 -1.45 -5.56
C PHE A 29 15.31 -2.30 -5.87
N THR A 30 15.46 -3.42 -6.58
CA THR A 30 14.34 -4.35 -6.84
C THR A 30 13.85 -5.05 -5.58
N GLY A 31 14.75 -5.44 -4.67
CA GLY A 31 14.38 -6.04 -3.39
C GLY A 31 13.60 -5.09 -2.47
N GLN A 32 13.90 -3.78 -2.51
CA GLN A 32 13.16 -2.76 -1.75
C GLN A 32 11.77 -2.47 -2.35
N ILE A 33 11.65 -2.41 -3.68
CA ILE A 33 10.36 -2.20 -4.35
C ILE A 33 9.39 -3.36 -4.07
N GLY A 34 9.85 -4.61 -4.19
CA GLY A 34 9.01 -5.80 -3.91
C GLY A 34 8.57 -5.91 -2.45
N ARG A 35 9.40 -5.45 -1.49
CA ARG A 35 9.02 -5.43 -0.07
C ARG A 35 8.04 -4.32 0.28
N THR A 36 8.12 -3.19 -0.41
CA THR A 36 7.25 -2.04 -0.15
C THR A 36 5.79 -2.41 -0.48
N ASP A 37 5.54 -3.03 -1.63
CA ASP A 37 4.18 -3.45 -2.02
C ASP A 37 3.54 -4.45 -1.04
N GLN A 38 4.31 -5.45 -0.59
CA GLN A 38 3.83 -6.44 0.37
C GLN A 38 3.57 -5.83 1.76
N ASN A 39 4.42 -4.92 2.23
CA ASN A 39 4.23 -4.25 3.52
C ASN A 39 3.07 -3.23 3.47
N LEU A 40 2.88 -2.50 2.37
CA LEU A 40 1.75 -1.57 2.22
C LEU A 40 0.41 -2.30 2.24
N GLN A 41 0.29 -3.43 1.54
CA GLN A 41 -0.93 -4.23 1.55
C GLN A 41 -1.22 -4.82 2.94
N GLN A 42 -0.18 -5.24 3.67
CA GLN A 42 -0.33 -5.74 5.05
C GLN A 42 -0.76 -4.62 6.02
N GLN A 43 -0.20 -3.42 5.90
CA GLN A 43 -0.58 -2.28 6.74
C GLN A 43 -2.04 -1.86 6.53
N GLY A 44 -2.49 -1.76 5.27
CA GLY A 44 -3.89 -1.43 4.98
C GLY A 44 -4.88 -2.46 5.54
N ASN A 45 -4.51 -3.75 5.53
CA ASN A 45 -5.36 -4.81 6.04
C ASN A 45 -5.41 -4.84 7.58
N VAL A 46 -4.28 -4.66 8.26
CA VAL A 46 -4.22 -4.57 9.73
C VAL A 46 -5.05 -3.40 10.23
N GLU A 47 -4.95 -2.26 9.55
CA GLU A 47 -5.74 -1.09 9.91
C GLU A 47 -7.24 -1.34 9.74
N LEU A 48 -7.65 -1.92 8.60
CA LEU A 48 -9.05 -2.28 8.34
C LEU A 48 -9.58 -3.25 9.42
N ILE A 49 -8.77 -4.23 9.83
CA ILE A 49 -9.11 -5.17 10.91
C ILE A 49 -9.30 -4.43 12.24
N SER A 50 -8.46 -3.46 12.57
CA SER A 50 -8.61 -2.63 13.77
C SER A 50 -9.93 -1.85 13.74
N MET A 51 -10.22 -1.18 12.62
CA MET A 51 -11.47 -0.43 12.47
C MET A 51 -12.70 -1.35 12.52
N ARG A 52 -12.58 -2.61 12.05
CA ARG A 52 -13.64 -3.62 12.16
C ARG A 52 -14.06 -3.94 13.58
N LEU A 53 -13.15 -3.78 14.54
CA LEU A 53 -13.48 -3.92 15.95
C LEU A 53 -14.28 -2.70 16.46
N GLU A 54 -14.03 -1.50 15.94
CA GLU A 54 -14.73 -0.27 16.35
C GLU A 54 -16.18 -0.21 15.85
N TYR A 55 -16.47 -0.56 14.60
CA TYR A 55 -17.81 -0.39 14.04
C TYR A 55 -18.79 -1.55 14.31
N GLY A 56 -18.32 -2.68 14.82
CA GLY A 56 -19.18 -3.75 15.34
C GLY A 56 -20.04 -4.48 14.29
N LYS A 57 -21.29 -4.80 14.65
CA LYS A 57 -22.18 -5.66 13.83
C LYS A 57 -22.77 -4.95 12.60
N CYS A 58 -22.84 -3.62 12.64
CA CYS A 58 -23.29 -2.82 11.52
C CYS A 58 -22.07 -2.49 10.66
N ARG A 59 -21.86 -3.29 9.63
CA ARG A 59 -20.60 -3.26 8.85
C ARG A 59 -20.74 -2.39 7.61
N PRO A 60 -19.67 -1.65 7.24
CA PRO A 60 -19.58 -1.02 5.93
C PRO A 60 -19.72 -2.07 4.82
N THR A 61 -20.24 -1.66 3.66
CA THR A 61 -20.31 -2.53 2.48
C THR A 61 -18.90 -2.87 2.00
N PRO A 62 -18.69 -4.02 1.31
CA PRO A 62 -17.38 -4.38 0.76
C PRO A 62 -16.79 -3.29 -0.16
N SER A 63 -17.66 -2.58 -0.88
CA SER A 63 -17.26 -1.44 -1.72
C SER A 63 -16.68 -0.28 -0.90
N ALA A 64 -17.28 0.04 0.25
CA ALA A 64 -16.80 1.11 1.13
C ALA A 64 -15.47 0.73 1.80
N GLU A 65 -15.30 -0.53 2.23
CA GLU A 65 -14.01 -1.03 2.72
C GLU A 65 -12.93 -0.94 1.64
N GLN A 66 -13.25 -1.30 0.39
CA GLN A 66 -12.31 -1.25 -0.73
C GLN A 66 -11.92 0.20 -1.09
N SER A 67 -12.86 1.14 -1.09
CA SER A 67 -12.58 2.57 -1.27
C SER A 67 -11.64 3.10 -0.19
N PHE A 68 -11.91 2.78 1.09
CA PHE A 68 -11.02 3.14 2.19
C PHE A 68 -9.63 2.53 2.01
N MET A 69 -9.52 1.24 1.69
CA MET A 69 -8.23 0.58 1.47
C MET A 69 -7.44 1.25 0.34
N SER A 70 -8.11 1.61 -0.75
CA SER A 70 -7.48 2.32 -1.87
C SER A 70 -6.95 3.70 -1.45
N GLU A 71 -7.77 4.52 -0.78
CA GLU A 71 -7.36 5.84 -0.28
C GLU A 71 -6.21 5.75 0.73
N HIS A 72 -6.31 4.82 1.67
CA HIS A 72 -5.30 4.62 2.71
C HIS A 72 -3.96 4.11 2.15
N ASN A 73 -4.00 3.19 1.17
CA ASN A 73 -2.79 2.63 0.58
C ASN A 73 -2.11 3.59 -0.40
N THR A 74 -2.87 4.46 -1.07
CA THR A 74 -2.33 5.43 -2.03
C THR A 74 -1.99 6.79 -1.42
N ALA A 75 -2.31 7.00 -0.13
CA ALA A 75 -2.02 8.23 0.59
C ALA A 75 -0.50 8.53 0.64
N ALA A 76 -0.12 9.74 0.20
CA ALA A 76 1.27 10.18 0.11
C ALA A 76 1.93 10.52 1.46
N SER A 77 1.18 10.57 2.55
CA SER A 77 1.70 10.86 3.89
C SER A 77 0.90 10.15 4.98
N GLU A 78 1.53 9.93 6.14
CA GLU A 78 0.87 9.35 7.32
C GLU A 78 -0.32 10.20 7.79
N GLN A 79 -0.28 11.52 7.56
CA GLN A 79 -1.37 12.41 7.90
C GLN A 79 -2.60 12.18 7.01
N LEU A 80 -2.39 11.98 5.71
CA LEU A 80 -3.47 11.64 4.78
C LEU A 80 -4.08 10.27 5.10
N LYS A 81 -3.27 9.32 5.59
CA LYS A 81 -3.78 8.03 6.10
C LYS A 81 -4.67 8.24 7.32
N ALA A 82 -4.24 9.03 8.31
CA ALA A 82 -5.02 9.33 9.50
C ALA A 82 -6.35 10.06 9.17
N ASP A 83 -6.31 10.98 8.20
CA ASP A 83 -7.51 11.66 7.71
C ASP A 83 -8.48 10.68 7.03
N ALA A 84 -7.99 9.77 6.19
CA ALA A 84 -8.80 8.73 5.56
C ALA A 84 -9.49 7.83 6.60
N LYS A 85 -8.77 7.42 7.65
CA LYS A 85 -9.33 6.65 8.78
C LYS A 85 -10.44 7.42 9.48
N THR A 86 -10.17 8.67 9.82
CA THR A 86 -11.12 9.54 10.53
C THR A 86 -12.39 9.77 9.71
N ARG A 87 -12.25 9.99 8.39
CA ARG A 87 -13.39 10.11 7.47
C ARG A 87 -14.21 8.82 7.43
N PHE A 88 -13.55 7.67 7.27
CA PHE A 88 -14.23 6.39 7.20
C PHE A 88 -14.98 6.07 8.50
N LEU A 89 -14.34 6.24 9.67
CA LEU A 89 -14.98 6.03 10.97
C LEU A 89 -16.17 6.97 11.21
N ARG A 90 -16.04 8.25 10.87
CA ARG A 90 -17.14 9.21 10.96
C ARG A 90 -18.33 8.75 10.11
N ALA A 91 -18.05 8.37 8.87
CA ALA A 91 -19.06 7.94 7.93
C ALA A 91 -19.77 6.66 8.47
N ILE A 92 -19.02 5.70 9.01
CA ILE A 92 -19.61 4.50 9.63
C ILE A 92 -20.49 4.87 10.83
N ASN A 93 -20.05 5.79 11.68
CA ASN A 93 -20.85 6.25 12.82
C ASN A 93 -22.16 6.92 12.37
N GLU A 94 -22.11 7.76 11.33
CA GLU A 94 -23.29 8.36 10.73
C GLU A 94 -24.23 7.29 10.16
N CYS A 95 -23.70 6.27 9.50
CA CYS A 95 -24.50 5.14 9.04
C CYS A 95 -25.17 4.40 10.21
N ASN A 96 -24.43 4.09 11.28
CA ASN A 96 -24.93 3.38 12.46
C ASN A 96 -26.12 4.12 13.10
N VAL A 97 -26.08 5.46 13.11
CA VAL A 97 -27.15 6.28 13.65
C VAL A 97 -28.37 6.33 12.72
N ASN A 98 -28.16 6.29 11.40
CA ASN A 98 -29.21 6.47 10.40
C ASN A 98 -29.82 5.17 9.87
N THR A 99 -29.22 4.00 10.18
CA THR A 99 -29.67 2.69 9.71
C THR A 99 -30.27 1.90 10.87
N ALA A 100 -31.49 1.40 10.69
CA ALA A 100 -32.11 0.53 11.68
C ALA A 100 -31.27 -0.75 11.87
N GLN A 101 -31.17 -1.22 13.12
CA GLN A 101 -30.24 -2.28 13.48
C GLN A 101 -30.51 -3.61 12.75
N ASP A 102 -31.78 -3.92 12.49
CA ASP A 102 -32.23 -5.07 11.70
C ASP A 102 -31.81 -4.97 10.23
N GLN A 103 -31.90 -3.77 9.65
CA GLN A 103 -31.49 -3.50 8.27
C GLN A 103 -29.97 -3.59 8.11
N CYS A 104 -29.23 -3.11 9.11
CA CYS A 104 -27.78 -3.12 9.02
C CYS A 104 -27.15 -4.50 9.19
N VAL A 105 -27.73 -5.37 10.04
CA VAL A 105 -27.22 -6.74 10.21
C VAL A 105 -27.50 -7.59 8.96
N ALA A 106 -28.60 -7.32 8.26
CA ALA A 106 -28.98 -8.05 7.04
C ALA A 106 -28.22 -7.59 5.80
N ASN A 107 -28.07 -6.28 5.60
CA ASN A 107 -27.61 -5.69 4.34
C ASN A 107 -26.35 -4.81 4.46
N GLY A 108 -25.84 -4.62 5.67
CA GLY A 108 -24.78 -3.66 5.96
C GLY A 108 -25.28 -2.22 5.99
N CYS A 109 -24.32 -1.30 6.06
CA CYS A 109 -24.56 0.12 6.19
C CYS A 109 -25.23 0.76 4.95
N ILE A 110 -26.30 1.55 5.17
CA ILE A 110 -26.94 2.36 4.12
C ILE A 110 -26.36 3.77 4.16
N TRP A 111 -25.48 4.06 3.21
CA TRP A 111 -24.84 5.35 3.05
C TRP A 111 -25.81 6.34 2.40
N LYS A 112 -26.22 7.38 3.14
CA LYS A 112 -26.92 8.52 2.54
C LYS A 112 -25.86 9.52 2.06
N GLY A 113 -25.74 9.66 0.75
CA GLY A 113 -24.88 10.66 0.10
C GLY A 113 -25.41 12.06 0.26
#